data_AF-A0A7Y9I8G3-F1
#
_entry.id   AF-A0A7Y9I8G3-F1
#
_cell.length_a   1.000
_cell.length_b   1.000
_cell.length_c   1.000
_cell.angle_alpha   90.00
_cell.angle_beta   90.00
_cell.angle_gamma   90.00
#
_symmetry.space_group_name_H-M   'P 1'
#
loop_
_entity.id
_entity.type
_entity.pdbx_description
1 polymer ?
#
loop_
_entity_poly.entity_id
_entity_poly.type
_entity_poly.pdbx_seq_one_letter_code
_entity_poly.pdbx_strand_id
1 'polypeptide(L)'
;MINDSERVIWNRACSSRAVARRSGDLALAAVIRFVGLTANGGLAHACEGLTAEELDAAENGYRYLGLDEAADLVAAARRLDWDSAENEPRFSRLEGRLDRLDGLTEQQFRTRLRERPDDFAPITDEEHEDERHENESLSRLLNRLD
;
A
#
# COMPACT_ATOMS: atom_id res chain seq x y z
N MET A 1 -14.84 -1.79 10.63
CA MET A 1 -15.26 -2.86 9.68
C MET A 1 -15.23 -2.24 8.31
N ILE A 2 -14.32 -2.68 7.46
CA ILE A 2 -14.20 -2.23 6.07
C ILE A 2 -15.50 -2.60 5.34
N ASN A 3 -16.12 -1.68 4.59
CA ASN A 3 -17.26 -2.03 3.75
C ASN A 3 -16.77 -2.68 2.45
N ASP A 4 -17.63 -3.41 1.76
CA ASP A 4 -17.26 -4.19 0.56
C ASP A 4 -16.61 -3.30 -0.52
N SER A 5 -17.04 -2.05 -0.64
CA SER A 5 -16.45 -1.11 -1.61
C SER A 5 -15.02 -0.70 -1.28
N GLU A 6 -14.73 -0.43 -0.01
CA GLU A 6 -13.36 -0.16 0.46
C GLU A 6 -12.44 -1.37 0.25
N ARG A 7 -12.95 -2.60 0.51
CA ARG A 7 -12.19 -3.85 0.29
C ARG A 7 -11.83 -4.03 -1.16
N VAL A 8 -12.79 -3.85 -2.07
CA VAL A 8 -12.56 -3.98 -3.51
C VAL A 8 -11.45 -3.04 -3.99
N ILE A 9 -11.50 -1.76 -3.60
CA ILE A 9 -10.50 -0.78 -4.01
C ILE A 9 -9.12 -1.12 -3.42
N TRP A 10 -9.08 -1.59 -2.17
CA TRP A 10 -7.85 -2.05 -1.54
C TRP A 10 -7.26 -3.28 -2.26
N ASN A 11 -8.09 -4.30 -2.51
CA ASN A 11 -7.71 -5.53 -3.20
C ASN A 11 -7.24 -5.25 -4.64
N ARG A 12 -7.90 -4.30 -5.31
CA ARG A 12 -7.46 -3.79 -6.60
C ARG A 12 -6.04 -3.22 -6.53
N ALA A 13 -5.74 -2.40 -5.54
CA ALA A 13 -4.41 -1.81 -5.36
C ALA A 13 -3.32 -2.86 -4.98
N CYS A 14 -3.70 -3.98 -4.36
CA CYS A 14 -2.81 -5.13 -4.15
C CYS A 14 -2.51 -5.94 -5.42
N SER A 15 -3.37 -5.85 -6.44
CA SER A 15 -3.26 -6.67 -7.64
C SER A 15 -2.31 -6.06 -8.68
N SER A 16 -1.28 -6.80 -9.05
CA SER A 16 -0.38 -6.44 -10.16
C SER A 16 -1.07 -6.47 -11.54
N ARG A 17 -2.26 -7.05 -11.64
CA ARG A 17 -3.06 -7.14 -12.87
C ARG A 17 -4.08 -6.01 -13.01
N ALA A 18 -4.42 -5.34 -11.91
CA ALA A 18 -5.36 -4.25 -11.96
C ALA A 18 -4.68 -3.00 -12.53
N VAL A 19 -5.18 -2.52 -13.66
CA VAL A 19 -4.80 -1.20 -14.17
C VAL A 19 -5.35 -0.18 -13.18
N ALA A 20 -4.48 0.41 -12.36
CA ALA A 20 -4.84 1.57 -11.55
C ALA A 20 -5.30 2.70 -12.49
N ARG A 21 -6.56 3.12 -12.37
CA ARG A 21 -7.24 3.93 -13.39
C ARG A 21 -7.28 5.41 -13.05
N ARG A 22 -7.15 5.76 -11.77
CA ARG A 22 -7.22 7.13 -11.28
C ARG A 22 -6.10 7.42 -10.27
N SER A 23 -5.93 8.71 -9.96
CA SER A 23 -4.88 9.23 -9.09
C SER A 23 -4.83 8.54 -7.72
N GLY A 24 -5.99 8.32 -7.10
CA GLY A 24 -6.11 7.62 -5.82
C GLY A 24 -5.75 6.14 -5.89
N ASP A 25 -6.13 5.44 -6.96
CA ASP A 25 -5.74 4.04 -7.18
C ASP A 25 -4.22 3.92 -7.36
N LEU A 26 -3.62 4.82 -8.15
CA LEU A 26 -2.18 4.85 -8.41
C LEU A 26 -1.39 5.12 -7.12
N ALA A 27 -1.84 6.10 -6.33
CA ALA A 27 -1.23 6.43 -5.04
C ALA A 27 -1.29 5.25 -4.06
N LEU A 28 -2.46 4.61 -3.94
CA LEU A 28 -2.65 3.47 -3.04
C LEU A 28 -1.81 2.27 -3.47
N ALA A 29 -1.81 1.93 -4.77
CA ALA A 29 -1.03 0.81 -5.30
C ALA A 29 0.47 0.99 -5.08
N ALA A 30 0.99 2.22 -5.28
CA ALA A 30 2.40 2.51 -5.04
C ALA A 30 2.80 2.33 -3.57
N VAL A 31 1.96 2.82 -2.64
CA VAL A 31 2.19 2.64 -1.20
C VAL A 31 2.11 1.16 -0.80
N ILE A 32 1.08 0.43 -1.24
CA ILE A 32 0.93 -1.00 -0.93
C ILE A 32 2.12 -1.81 -1.46
N ARG A 33 2.59 -1.52 -2.68
CA ARG A 33 3.77 -2.17 -3.25
C ARG A 33 5.02 -1.94 -2.40
N PHE A 34 5.25 -0.71 -1.98
CA PHE A 34 6.38 -0.35 -1.12
C PHE A 34 6.31 -1.01 0.26
N VAL A 35 5.15 -0.97 0.90
CA VAL A 35 4.92 -1.64 2.20
C VAL A 35 5.10 -3.14 2.07
N GLY A 36 4.61 -3.75 0.98
CA GLY A 36 4.78 -5.18 0.74
C GLY A 36 6.24 -5.62 0.65
N LEU A 37 7.09 -4.86 -0.05
CA LEU A 37 8.52 -5.15 -0.09
C LEU A 37 9.21 -4.91 1.25
N THR A 38 8.84 -3.83 1.95
CA THR A 38 9.37 -3.52 3.27
C THR A 38 9.01 -4.62 4.29
N ALA A 39 7.78 -5.11 4.27
CA ALA A 39 7.34 -6.19 5.15
C ALA A 39 8.02 -7.54 4.83
N ASN A 40 8.38 -7.77 3.57
CA ASN A 40 9.02 -9.01 3.13
C ASN A 40 10.53 -9.07 3.40
N GLY A 41 11.24 -7.94 3.36
CA GLY A 41 12.71 -7.93 3.46
C GLY A 41 13.32 -6.67 4.07
N GLY A 42 12.51 -5.81 4.68
CA GLY A 42 12.93 -4.55 5.26
C GLY A 42 13.09 -3.42 4.25
N LEU A 43 13.43 -2.23 4.75
CA LEU A 43 13.46 -1.00 3.97
C LEU A 43 14.58 -0.99 2.91
N ALA A 44 15.71 -1.63 3.21
CA ALA A 44 16.81 -1.77 2.26
C ALA A 44 16.40 -2.63 1.05
N HIS A 45 15.70 -3.75 1.29
CA HIS A 45 15.17 -4.60 0.24
C HIS A 45 14.13 -3.89 -0.64
N ALA A 46 13.29 -3.04 -0.05
CA ALA A 46 12.38 -2.19 -0.83
C ALA A 46 13.12 -1.20 -1.74
N CYS A 47 14.26 -0.65 -1.31
CA CYS A 47 15.07 0.25 -2.13
C CYS A 47 15.87 -0.48 -3.22
N GLU A 48 16.26 -1.74 -2.98
CA GLU A 48 16.87 -2.61 -3.99
C GLU A 48 15.85 -3.03 -5.06
N GLY A 49 14.64 -3.42 -4.62
CA GLY A 49 13.64 -4.04 -5.47
C GLY A 49 12.77 -3.08 -6.31
N LEU A 50 12.83 -1.77 -6.04
CA LEU A 50 12.04 -0.75 -6.73
C LEU A 50 12.90 0.15 -7.61
N THR A 51 12.35 0.56 -8.76
CA THR A 51 12.98 1.61 -9.57
C THR A 51 12.87 2.98 -8.91
N ALA A 52 13.66 3.95 -9.39
CA ALA A 52 13.56 5.33 -8.92
C ALA A 52 12.15 5.90 -9.10
N GLU A 53 11.49 5.61 -10.21
CA GLU A 53 10.13 6.05 -10.51
C GLU A 53 9.10 5.39 -9.57
N GLU A 54 9.30 4.12 -9.20
CA GLU A 54 8.42 3.44 -8.25
C GLU A 54 8.59 3.99 -6.83
N LEU A 55 9.81 4.34 -6.43
CA LEU A 55 10.09 5.02 -5.15
C LEU A 55 9.50 6.43 -5.14
N ASP A 56 9.61 7.19 -6.24
CA ASP A 56 8.93 8.48 -6.42
C ASP A 56 7.41 8.32 -6.32
N ALA A 57 6.84 7.27 -6.91
CA ALA A 57 5.42 6.98 -6.83
C ALA A 57 4.99 6.62 -5.39
N ALA A 58 5.78 5.85 -4.65
CA ALA A 58 5.51 5.53 -3.25
C ALA A 58 5.55 6.78 -2.36
N GLU A 59 6.56 7.64 -2.55
CA GLU A 59 6.68 8.93 -1.87
C GLU A 59 5.46 9.83 -2.14
N ASN A 60 5.08 10.00 -3.41
CA ASN A 60 3.91 10.79 -3.78
C ASN A 60 2.60 10.14 -3.30
N GLY A 61 2.52 8.82 -3.25
CA GLY A 61 1.39 8.07 -2.71
C GLY A 61 1.20 8.32 -1.22
N TYR A 62 2.28 8.31 -0.43
CA TYR A 62 2.22 8.68 0.98
C TYR A 62 1.77 10.13 1.18
N ARG A 63 2.29 11.09 0.40
CA ARG A 63 1.82 12.49 0.45
C ARG A 63 0.34 12.61 0.08
N TYR A 64 -0.09 11.89 -0.95
CA TYR A 64 -1.50 11.85 -1.34
C TYR A 64 -2.38 11.36 -0.18
N LEU A 65 -1.95 10.31 0.54
CA LEU A 65 -2.62 9.81 1.74
C LEU A 65 -2.46 10.72 2.98
N GLY A 66 -1.72 11.82 2.91
CA GLY A 66 -1.48 12.70 4.06
C GLY A 66 -0.52 12.10 5.11
N LEU A 67 0.33 11.17 4.69
CA LEU A 67 1.37 10.54 5.48
C LEU A 67 2.74 11.14 5.14
N ASP A 68 2.87 12.46 5.32
CA ASP A 68 4.08 13.20 4.92
C ASP A 68 5.35 12.69 5.60
N GLU A 69 5.28 12.27 6.87
CA GLU A 69 6.42 11.67 7.55
C GLU A 69 6.88 10.37 6.87
N ALA A 70 5.94 9.51 6.44
CA ALA A 70 6.29 8.30 5.71
C ALA A 70 6.94 8.64 4.36
N ALA A 71 6.41 9.63 3.64
CA ALA A 71 7.01 10.11 2.40
C ALA A 71 8.46 10.59 2.60
N ASP A 72 8.72 11.36 3.66
CA ASP A 72 10.06 11.84 4.00
C ASP A 72 11.03 10.69 4.35
N LEU A 73 10.53 9.62 4.98
CA LEU A 73 11.32 8.42 5.26
C LEU A 73 11.70 7.68 3.98
N VAL A 74 10.79 7.53 3.01
CA VAL A 74 11.10 6.98 1.68
C VAL A 74 12.15 7.84 0.98
N ALA A 75 11.96 9.16 0.99
CA ALA A 75 12.89 10.11 0.38
C ALA A 75 14.28 10.11 1.03
N ALA A 76 14.38 9.76 2.33
CA ALA A 76 15.64 9.59 3.03
C ALA A 76 16.30 8.25 2.68
N ALA A 77 15.51 7.16 2.65
CA ALA A 77 15.99 5.82 2.35
C ALA A 77 16.58 5.71 0.94
N ARG A 78 15.89 6.26 -0.08
CA ARG A 78 16.35 6.22 -1.48
C ARG A 78 17.69 6.92 -1.74
N ARG A 79 18.15 7.77 -0.81
CA ARG A 79 19.44 8.47 -0.90
C ARG A 79 20.59 7.67 -0.30
N LEU A 80 20.29 6.56 0.37
CA LEU A 80 21.28 5.63 0.89
C LEU A 80 21.63 4.63 -0.20
N ASP A 81 22.90 4.23 -0.22
CA ASP A 81 23.34 3.07 -0.98
C ASP A 81 22.94 1.81 -0.22
N TRP A 82 22.06 1.01 -0.82
CA TRP A 82 21.49 -0.20 -0.22
C TRP A 82 22.50 -1.36 -0.19
N ASP A 83 23.52 -1.36 -1.04
CA ASP A 83 24.58 -2.38 -1.05
C ASP A 83 25.71 -2.06 -0.03
N SER A 84 25.68 -0.85 0.54
CA SER A 84 26.66 -0.42 1.54
C SER A 84 26.27 -0.86 2.95
N ALA A 85 27.04 -1.81 3.52
CA ALA A 85 26.89 -2.24 4.91
C ALA A 85 27.02 -1.08 5.93
N GLU A 86 27.71 0.01 5.60
CA GLU A 86 27.80 1.20 6.46
C GLU A 86 26.44 1.90 6.64
N ASN A 87 25.50 1.71 5.72
CA ASN A 87 24.16 2.28 5.78
C ASN A 87 23.15 1.38 6.52
N GLU A 88 23.49 0.13 6.86
CA GLU A 88 22.58 -0.80 7.55
C GLU A 88 21.97 -0.19 8.84
N PRO A 89 22.74 0.48 9.74
CA PRO A 89 22.15 1.12 10.92
C PRO A 89 21.21 2.28 10.58
N ARG A 90 21.42 2.94 9.43
CA ARG A 90 20.55 4.03 8.97
C ARG A 90 19.24 3.46 8.42
N PHE A 91 19.29 2.40 7.62
CA PHE A 91 18.10 1.69 7.17
C PHE A 91 17.27 1.20 8.36
N SER A 92 17.89 0.51 9.32
CA SER A 92 17.21 0.03 10.53
C SER A 92 16.53 1.17 11.32
N ARG A 93 17.18 2.34 11.44
CA ARG A 93 16.58 3.50 12.10
C ARG A 93 15.39 4.08 11.33
N LEU A 94 15.47 4.14 10.01
CA LEU A 94 14.38 4.64 9.16
C LEU A 94 13.20 3.67 9.16
N GLU A 95 13.47 2.38 9.06
CA GLU A 95 12.48 1.31 9.12
C GLU A 95 11.74 1.33 10.45
N GLY A 96 12.44 1.37 11.58
CA GLY A 96 11.78 1.46 12.88
C GLY A 96 10.94 2.74 13.08
N ARG A 97 11.18 3.81 12.31
CA ARG A 97 10.28 4.99 12.27
C ARG A 97 9.05 4.72 11.40
N LEU A 98 9.25 4.09 10.25
CA LEU A 98 8.20 3.72 9.31
C LEU A 98 7.22 2.72 9.96
N ASP A 99 7.73 1.73 10.69
CA ASP A 99 6.92 0.73 11.42
C ASP A 99 5.99 1.36 12.44
N ARG A 100 6.37 2.51 13.04
CA ARG A 100 5.48 3.23 13.97
C ARG A 100 4.31 3.93 13.27
N LEU A 101 4.40 4.08 11.95
CA LEU A 101 3.33 4.58 11.10
C LEU A 101 2.54 3.44 10.46
N ASP A 102 2.92 2.18 10.71
CA ASP A 102 2.22 1.02 10.21
C ASP A 102 0.75 1.02 10.68
N GLY A 103 -0.13 0.49 9.82
CA GLY A 103 -1.58 0.54 10.02
C GLY A 103 -2.25 1.90 9.73
N LEU A 104 -1.50 3.02 9.65
CA LEU A 104 -2.08 4.31 9.27
C LEU A 104 -2.46 4.39 7.79
N THR A 105 -1.78 3.64 6.91
CA THR A 105 -2.08 3.59 5.47
C THR A 105 -3.54 3.24 5.20
N GLU A 106 -4.08 2.22 5.87
CA GLU A 106 -5.46 1.80 5.68
C GLU A 106 -6.45 2.86 6.21
N GLN A 107 -6.16 3.45 7.37
CA GLN A 107 -6.97 4.53 7.94
C GLN A 107 -7.00 5.77 7.02
N GLN A 108 -5.85 6.15 6.48
CA GLN A 108 -5.73 7.32 5.62
C GLN A 108 -6.32 7.08 4.24
N PHE A 109 -6.18 5.88 3.68
CA PHE A 109 -6.91 5.47 2.49
C PHE A 109 -8.42 5.68 2.68
N ARG A 110 -9.01 5.16 3.76
CA ARG A 110 -10.45 5.33 4.04
C ARG A 110 -10.84 6.80 4.17
N THR A 111 -9.97 7.62 4.74
CA THR A 111 -10.20 9.06 4.87
C THR A 111 -10.21 9.73 3.50
N ARG A 112 -9.21 9.46 2.67
CA ARG A 112 -9.15 9.98 1.30
C ARG A 112 -10.28 9.51 0.41
N LEU A 113 -10.68 8.24 0.50
CA LEU A 113 -11.82 7.72 -0.27
C LEU A 113 -13.12 8.44 0.09
N ARG A 114 -13.34 8.75 1.38
CA ARG A 114 -14.51 9.52 1.82
C ARG A 114 -14.47 10.99 1.38
N GLU A 115 -13.30 11.60 1.42
CA GLU A 115 -13.13 13.01 1.01
C GLU A 115 -13.17 13.21 -0.50
N ARG A 116 -12.64 12.24 -1.25
CA ARG A 116 -12.41 12.32 -2.70
C ARG A 116 -12.73 10.98 -3.38
N PRO A 117 -14.00 10.54 -3.38
CA PRO A 117 -14.36 9.27 -4.00
C PRO A 117 -14.04 9.24 -5.51
N ASP A 118 -14.11 10.39 -6.18
CA ASP A 118 -13.83 10.49 -7.62
C ASP A 118 -12.36 10.27 -7.99
N ASP A 119 -11.42 10.38 -7.04
CA ASP A 119 -10.02 10.05 -7.27
C ASP A 119 -9.78 8.53 -7.36
N PHE A 120 -10.78 7.71 -7.06
CA PHE A 120 -10.72 6.24 -7.18
C PHE A 120 -11.66 5.77 -8.29
N ALA A 121 -11.24 4.78 -9.07
CA ALA A 121 -12.10 4.23 -10.10
C ALA A 121 -13.39 3.65 -9.49
N PRO A 122 -14.54 3.84 -10.15
CA PRO A 122 -15.76 3.18 -9.74
C PRO A 122 -15.55 1.67 -9.76
N ILE A 123 -16.27 0.99 -8.87
CA ILE A 123 -16.24 -0.46 -8.79
C ILE A 123 -17.11 -1.02 -9.92
N THR A 124 -16.58 -1.98 -10.67
CA THR A 124 -17.35 -2.69 -11.71
C THR A 124 -18.19 -3.81 -11.09
N ASP A 125 -19.20 -4.28 -11.83
CA ASP A 125 -20.02 -5.42 -11.38
C ASP A 125 -19.18 -6.69 -11.18
N GLU A 126 -18.18 -6.90 -12.03
CA GLU A 126 -17.21 -8.01 -11.92
C GLU A 126 -16.41 -7.94 -10.61
N GLU A 127 -15.87 -6.77 -10.25
CA GLU A 127 -15.15 -6.58 -9.00
C GLU A 127 -16.05 -6.78 -7.76
N HIS A 128 -17.34 -6.42 -7.87
CA HIS A 128 -18.34 -6.71 -6.83
C HIS A 128 -18.65 -8.20 -6.71
N GLU A 129 -18.73 -8.93 -7.83
CA GLU A 129 -19.01 -10.37 -7.85
C GLU A 129 -17.84 -11.17 -7.28
N ASP A 130 -16.60 -10.82 -7.63
CA ASP A 130 -15.39 -11.46 -7.10
C ASP A 130 -15.30 -11.32 -5.58
N GLU A 131 -15.48 -10.10 -5.04
CA GLU A 131 -15.43 -9.87 -3.59
C GLU A 131 -16.57 -10.61 -2.85
N ARG A 132 -17.77 -10.70 -3.45
CA ARG A 132 -18.87 -11.48 -2.87
C ARG A 132 -18.56 -12.97 -2.85
N HIS A 133 -18.02 -13.52 -3.94
CA HIS A 133 -17.64 -14.92 -4.03
C HIS A 133 -16.52 -15.29 -3.05
N GLU A 134 -15.53 -14.41 -2.86
CA GLU A 134 -14.48 -14.60 -1.86
C GLU A 134 -15.06 -14.62 -0.44
N ASN A 135 -15.92 -13.65 -0.09
CA ASN A 135 -16.55 -13.59 1.22
C ASN A 135 -17.48 -14.79 1.50
N GLU A 136 -18.24 -15.25 0.51
CA GLU A 136 -19.03 -16.47 0.62
C GLU A 136 -18.15 -17.71 0.81
N SER A 137 -17.04 -17.80 0.07
CA SER A 137 -16.11 -18.93 0.15
C SER A 137 -15.45 -19.01 1.53
N LEU A 138 -15.00 -17.87 2.06
CA LEU A 138 -14.46 -17.76 3.42
C LEU A 138 -15.49 -18.14 4.47
N SER A 139 -16.73 -17.65 4.34
CA SER A 139 -17.83 -17.97 5.26
C SER A 139 -18.13 -19.48 5.26
N ARG A 140 -18.16 -20.12 4.09
CA ARG A 140 -18.34 -21.59 3.97
C ARG A 140 -17.20 -22.37 4.60
N LEU A 141 -15.97 -21.86 4.53
CA LEU A 141 -14.77 -22.52 5.05
C LEU A 141 -14.71 -22.42 6.58
N LEU A 142 -15.06 -21.26 7.14
CA LEU A 142 -15.18 -21.06 8.58
C LEU A 142 -16.30 -21.91 9.18
N ASN A 143 -17.46 -21.98 8.53
CA ASN A 143 -18.58 -22.82 8.97
C ASN A 143 -18.32 -24.34 8.88
N ARG A 144 -17.18 -24.76 8.31
CA ARG A 144 -16.75 -26.18 8.26
C ARG A 144 -15.73 -26.53 9.33
N LEU A 145 -15.23 -25.55 10.06
CA LEU A 145 -14.25 -25.71 11.13
C LEU A 145 -14.88 -25.70 12.53
N ASP A 146 -16.20 -25.45 12.61
CA ASP A 146 -17.07 -25.64 13.78
C ASP A 146 -17.83 -26.98 13.67
#